data_AF-A0A6B0CCK1-F1
#
_entry.id   AF-A0A6B0CCK1-F1
#
_cell.length_a   1.000
_cell.length_b   1.000
_cell.length_c   1.000
_cell.angle_alpha   90.00
_cell.angle_beta   90.00
_cell.angle_gamma   90.00
#
_symmetry.space_group_name_H-M   'P 1'
#
loop_
_entity.id
_entity.type
_entity.pdbx_description
1 polymer ?
#
loop_
_entity_poly.entity_id
_entity_poly.type
_entity_poly.pdbx_seq_one_letter_code
_entity_poly.pdbx_strand_id
1 'polypeptide(L)'
;MSQLLNDTLSAWLLIESLSPGEVNFTAEDILSAEHFKNGAKQAQLQSFDEYFEIWNSERFIISEEKSETGELIFKFYRHCFRYNEINLKIQDIFDDYSDIHNPNGTHCYGYTFNTDKHGKVIVDSIHIPMIMSALKEIEKNKNANIEEKFNDSVEKFFQKVKEILADEPINEFKLKKMDKAYDEYFSVLNSKKDGLFGHYVAIEYVKDSDLPQPEFNSFFISDIEKARKSPNQTLIDYIEGVEESQRIEVDENKEMFDKFLHPSRLPDGRWPSQTEFRLSLMQQLAVNQITSGNERISSVNGPPGTGKTTLLKDIFAHLVVERGKELAKLNNPKDAFVKTKIHETDDKYVYLLKESIAKYKMVVASSNNGAVENISKDLPKIEEIIRNPEKCKFPKYEQNYANLAHELKDFAEIAEDLIGESAWGLFSGVFGKSTNINQVLSHMLKQDANDIGFAKLLQNENNRMSRVNE
;
A
#
# COMPACT_ATOMS: atom_id res chain seq x y z
N MET A 1 -29.49 2.77 3.34
CA MET A 1 -28.20 3.49 3.27
C MET A 1 -28.54 4.96 3.23
N SER A 2 -27.91 5.81 4.05
CA SER A 2 -28.16 7.26 3.98
C SER A 2 -27.77 7.81 2.61
N GLN A 3 -28.37 8.93 2.23
CA GLN A 3 -28.03 9.61 0.99
C GLN A 3 -26.55 10.01 0.97
N LEU A 4 -26.06 10.57 2.09
CA LEU A 4 -24.66 10.95 2.25
C LEU A 4 -23.70 9.79 2.01
N LEU A 5 -23.94 8.63 2.64
CA LEU A 5 -23.08 7.45 2.45
C LEU A 5 -23.02 6.99 0.99
N ASN A 6 -24.18 6.91 0.33
CA ASN A 6 -24.25 6.53 -1.08
C ASN A 6 -23.48 7.53 -1.97
N ASP A 7 -23.68 8.83 -1.73
CA ASP A 7 -23.08 9.88 -2.54
C ASP A 7 -21.56 9.93 -2.33
N THR A 8 -21.08 9.83 -1.09
CA THR A 8 -19.64 9.78 -0.78
C THR A 8 -18.96 8.59 -1.43
N LEU A 9 -19.50 7.38 -1.28
CA LEU A 9 -18.88 6.19 -1.88
C LEU A 9 -18.96 6.20 -3.42
N SER A 10 -20.02 6.78 -3.99
CA SER A 10 -20.12 6.97 -5.44
C SER A 10 -19.10 7.98 -5.94
N ALA A 11 -18.89 9.08 -5.21
CA ALA A 11 -17.87 10.06 -5.52
C ALA A 11 -16.45 9.48 -5.43
N TRP A 12 -16.15 8.70 -4.38
CA TRP A 12 -14.86 8.01 -4.28
C TRP A 12 -14.64 7.03 -5.43
N LEU A 13 -15.65 6.23 -5.77
CA LEU A 13 -15.55 5.31 -6.91
C LEU A 13 -15.29 6.06 -8.22
N LEU A 14 -15.99 7.17 -8.44
CA LEU A 14 -15.82 8.00 -9.63
C LEU A 14 -14.40 8.58 -9.71
N ILE A 15 -13.90 9.16 -8.61
CA ILE A 15 -12.55 9.73 -8.55
C ILE A 15 -11.50 8.66 -8.87
N GLU A 16 -11.61 7.48 -8.23
CA GLU A 16 -10.67 6.36 -8.46
C GLU A 16 -10.77 5.78 -9.88
N SER A 17 -11.96 5.77 -10.46
CA SER A 17 -12.17 5.31 -11.85
C SER A 17 -11.54 6.28 -12.86
N LEU A 18 -11.48 7.56 -12.51
CA LEU A 18 -10.92 8.65 -13.30
C LEU A 18 -9.43 8.92 -13.00
N SER A 19 -8.77 8.08 -12.20
CA SER A 19 -7.33 8.15 -12.03
C SER A 19 -6.62 7.97 -13.39
N PRO A 20 -5.65 8.84 -13.73
CA PRO A 20 -4.90 8.67 -14.97
C PRO A 20 -3.95 7.49 -14.88
N GLY A 21 -3.55 6.96 -16.04
CA GLY A 21 -2.47 6.00 -16.13
C GLY A 21 -1.12 6.70 -15.98
N GLU A 22 -0.26 6.16 -15.12
CA GLU A 22 1.05 6.73 -14.80
C GLU A 22 2.18 5.97 -15.50
N VAL A 23 3.20 6.69 -15.96
CA VAL A 23 4.45 6.09 -16.45
C VAL A 23 5.24 5.62 -15.22
N ASN A 24 5.16 4.33 -14.92
CA ASN A 24 5.71 3.71 -13.70
C ASN A 24 7.24 3.55 -13.70
N PHE A 25 7.94 4.16 -14.66
CA PHE A 25 9.39 4.09 -14.78
C PHE A 25 9.98 5.49 -14.83
N THR A 26 11.20 5.59 -14.33
CA THR A 26 12.04 6.78 -14.32
C THR A 26 13.32 6.53 -15.11
N ALA A 27 14.09 7.59 -15.33
CA ALA A 27 15.41 7.47 -15.96
C ALA A 27 16.43 6.69 -15.09
N GLU A 28 16.14 6.47 -13.81
CA GLU A 28 17.00 5.77 -12.86
C GLU A 28 16.75 4.26 -12.82
N ASP A 29 15.61 3.80 -13.36
CA ASP A 29 15.25 2.38 -13.40
C ASP A 29 16.11 1.65 -14.43
N ILE A 30 16.82 0.62 -13.98
CA ILE A 30 17.87 -0.06 -14.74
C ILE A 30 17.68 -1.58 -14.68
N LEU A 31 17.70 -2.24 -15.84
CA LEU A 31 17.79 -3.69 -15.97
C LEU A 31 19.23 -4.16 -15.76
N SER A 32 19.36 -5.28 -15.04
CA SER A 32 20.64 -5.91 -14.74
C SER A 32 21.40 -6.28 -16.01
N ALA A 33 22.73 -6.13 -15.99
CA ALA A 33 23.62 -6.53 -17.08
C ALA A 33 23.49 -8.02 -17.43
N GLU A 34 23.17 -8.86 -16.46
CA GLU A 34 22.96 -10.31 -16.63
C GLU A 34 21.78 -10.64 -17.56
N HIS A 35 20.86 -9.69 -17.75
CA HIS A 35 19.72 -9.88 -18.65
C HIS A 35 20.13 -9.82 -20.12
N PHE A 36 21.26 -9.20 -20.46
CA PHE A 36 21.57 -8.89 -21.86
C PHE A 36 22.83 -9.59 -22.34
N LYS A 37 22.81 -10.02 -23.60
CA LYS A 37 23.95 -10.68 -24.27
C LYS A 37 25.21 -9.80 -24.30
N ASN A 38 25.03 -8.48 -24.35
CA ASN A 38 26.14 -7.52 -24.36
C ASN A 38 26.76 -7.28 -22.97
N GLY A 39 26.21 -7.85 -21.89
CA GLY A 39 26.70 -7.67 -20.53
C GLY A 39 26.63 -6.23 -20.01
N ALA A 40 25.79 -5.38 -20.61
CA ALA A 40 25.64 -3.99 -20.23
C ALA A 40 24.28 -3.74 -19.58
N LYS A 41 24.28 -2.95 -18.50
CA LYS A 41 23.06 -2.42 -17.89
C LYS A 41 22.28 -1.58 -18.91
N GLN A 42 20.96 -1.68 -18.91
CA GLN A 42 20.10 -0.91 -19.79
C GLN A 42 19.07 -0.14 -18.97
N ALA A 43 18.85 1.14 -19.29
CA ALA A 43 17.73 1.88 -18.69
C ALA A 43 16.40 1.24 -19.12
N GLN A 44 15.46 1.10 -18.19
CA GLN A 44 14.15 0.53 -18.46
C GLN A 44 13.32 1.44 -19.35
N LEU A 45 13.32 2.74 -19.07
CA LEU A 45 12.58 3.72 -19.85
C LEU A 45 13.45 4.31 -20.97
N GLN A 46 12.96 4.22 -22.19
CA GLN A 46 13.57 4.81 -23.38
C GLN A 46 12.65 5.88 -23.97
N SER A 47 13.24 6.96 -24.48
CA SER A 47 12.56 7.99 -25.26
C SER A 47 13.22 8.12 -26.62
N PHE A 48 12.42 8.19 -27.68
CA PHE A 48 12.92 8.32 -29.04
C PHE A 48 12.19 9.44 -29.76
N ASP A 49 12.95 10.30 -30.43
CA ASP A 49 12.38 11.39 -31.24
C ASP A 49 11.74 10.86 -32.53
N GLU A 50 12.26 9.74 -33.05
CA GLU A 50 11.75 9.04 -34.22
C GLU A 50 11.49 7.56 -33.88
N TYR A 51 10.48 6.97 -34.53
CA TYR A 51 10.16 5.56 -34.35
C TYR A 51 11.30 4.66 -34.82
N PHE A 52 11.63 3.64 -34.04
CA PHE A 52 12.38 2.49 -34.52
C PHE A 52 11.94 1.19 -33.85
N GLU A 53 12.28 0.09 -34.49
CA GLU A 53 11.97 -1.27 -34.04
C GLU A 53 12.91 -1.67 -32.90
N ILE A 54 12.55 -1.29 -31.68
CA ILE A 54 13.39 -1.45 -30.48
C ILE A 54 13.86 -2.89 -30.26
N TRP A 55 13.03 -3.88 -30.60
CA TRP A 55 13.33 -5.30 -30.50
C TRP A 55 14.44 -5.77 -31.45
N ASN A 56 14.75 -5.01 -32.50
CA ASN A 56 15.85 -5.30 -33.42
C ASN A 56 17.19 -4.71 -32.96
N SER A 57 17.22 -3.97 -31.85
CA SER A 57 18.46 -3.39 -31.33
C SER A 57 19.34 -4.44 -30.66
N GLU A 58 20.62 -4.48 -31.05
CA GLU A 58 21.64 -5.32 -30.37
C GLU A 58 21.77 -5.02 -28.87
N ARG A 59 21.32 -3.83 -28.43
CA ARG A 59 21.32 -3.43 -27.03
C ARG A 59 20.37 -4.25 -26.16
N PHE A 60 19.28 -4.75 -26.75
CA PHE A 60 18.17 -5.39 -26.05
C PHE A 60 18.03 -6.87 -26.41
N ILE A 61 19.11 -7.49 -26.87
CA ILE A 61 19.17 -8.94 -27.06
C ILE A 61 19.40 -9.60 -25.69
N ILE A 62 18.45 -10.44 -25.26
CA ILE A 62 18.50 -11.17 -24.00
C ILE A 62 19.64 -12.22 -23.98
N SER A 63 20.21 -12.49 -22.80
CA SER A 63 21.20 -13.55 -22.61
C SER A 63 20.57 -14.94 -22.76
N GLU A 64 21.37 -15.94 -23.16
CA GLU A 64 20.89 -17.33 -23.35
C GLU A 64 20.24 -17.86 -22.07
N GLU A 65 20.90 -17.70 -20.92
CA GLU A 65 20.38 -18.14 -19.62
C GLU A 65 19.02 -17.53 -19.28
N LYS A 66 18.82 -16.23 -19.53
CA LYS A 66 17.55 -15.57 -19.25
C LYS A 66 16.47 -15.94 -20.25
N SER A 67 16.83 -16.17 -21.51
CA SER A 67 15.88 -16.60 -22.55
C SER A 67 15.21 -17.95 -22.26
N GLU A 68 15.81 -18.77 -21.38
CA GLU A 68 15.23 -20.05 -20.93
C GLU A 68 14.18 -19.88 -19.81
N THR A 69 14.12 -18.72 -19.17
CA THR A 69 13.27 -18.49 -17.98
C THR A 69 12.28 -17.36 -18.14
N GLY A 70 12.28 -16.69 -19.29
CA GLY A 70 11.43 -15.55 -19.58
C GLY A 70 11.80 -14.83 -20.86
N GLU A 71 11.12 -13.71 -21.11
CA GLU A 71 11.33 -12.88 -22.28
C GLU A 71 11.23 -11.39 -22.00
N LEU A 72 11.69 -10.59 -22.98
CA LEU A 72 11.52 -9.14 -22.94
C LEU A 72 10.18 -8.76 -23.55
N ILE A 73 9.48 -7.89 -22.86
CA ILE A 73 8.31 -7.17 -23.37
C ILE A 73 8.66 -5.69 -23.52
N PHE A 74 8.08 -5.05 -24.54
CA PHE A 74 8.25 -3.63 -24.78
C PHE A 74 6.91 -2.91 -24.60
N LYS A 75 6.82 -2.07 -23.57
CA LYS A 75 5.61 -1.33 -23.22
C LYS A 75 5.69 0.08 -23.79
N PHE A 76 4.78 0.40 -24.71
CA PHE A 76 4.72 1.69 -25.37
C PHE A 76 3.76 2.63 -24.62
N TYR A 77 4.28 3.72 -24.06
CA TYR A 77 3.47 4.81 -23.52
C TYR A 77 3.25 5.88 -24.58
N ARG A 78 2.00 6.18 -24.89
CA ARG A 78 1.60 7.08 -25.98
C ARG A 78 0.87 8.31 -25.45
N HIS A 79 0.99 9.43 -26.17
CA HIS A 79 0.47 10.74 -25.79
C HIS A 79 0.74 11.09 -24.32
N CYS A 80 2.01 11.07 -23.93
CA CYS A 80 2.39 11.32 -22.55
C CYS A 80 2.26 12.81 -22.19
N PHE A 81 1.79 13.07 -20.98
CA PHE A 81 1.55 14.42 -20.45
C PHE A 81 1.83 14.45 -18.95
N ARG A 82 1.91 15.63 -18.33
CA ARG A 82 1.99 15.76 -16.87
C ARG A 82 0.61 15.74 -16.25
N TYR A 83 0.43 15.06 -15.11
CA TYR A 83 -0.85 14.99 -14.39
C TYR A 83 -1.57 16.36 -14.34
N ASN A 84 -0.84 17.44 -14.02
CA ASN A 84 -1.40 18.79 -13.94
C ASN A 84 -2.14 19.27 -15.21
N GLU A 85 -1.85 18.75 -16.40
CA GLU A 85 -2.61 19.08 -17.61
C GLU A 85 -4.08 18.65 -17.52
N ILE A 86 -4.39 17.58 -16.76
CA ILE A 86 -5.78 17.17 -16.48
C ILE A 86 -6.48 18.28 -15.70
N ASN A 87 -5.84 18.77 -14.63
CA ASN A 87 -6.40 19.84 -13.82
C ASN A 87 -6.67 21.09 -14.67
N LEU A 88 -5.70 21.52 -15.49
CA LEU A 88 -5.87 22.66 -16.39
C LEU A 88 -7.02 22.45 -17.39
N LYS A 89 -7.12 21.24 -17.97
CA LYS A 89 -8.22 20.91 -18.89
C LYS A 89 -9.58 20.92 -18.18
N ILE A 90 -9.67 20.44 -16.94
CA ILE A 90 -10.90 20.49 -16.15
C ILE A 90 -11.27 21.95 -15.84
N GLN A 91 -10.31 22.78 -15.44
CA GLN A 91 -10.54 24.22 -15.21
C GLN A 91 -11.11 24.90 -16.45
N ASP A 92 -10.52 24.65 -17.62
CA ASP A 92 -11.00 25.17 -18.91
C ASP A 92 -12.42 24.68 -19.25
N ILE A 93 -12.76 23.43 -18.93
CA ILE A 93 -14.10 22.88 -19.19
C ILE A 93 -15.16 23.53 -18.29
N PHE A 94 -14.82 23.84 -17.03
CA PHE A 94 -15.76 24.35 -16.04
C PHE A 94 -15.71 25.86 -15.82
N ASP A 95 -14.84 26.59 -16.54
CA ASP A 95 -14.59 28.02 -16.36
C ASP A 95 -14.22 28.38 -14.90
N ASP A 96 -13.50 27.48 -14.21
CA ASP A 96 -13.06 27.65 -12.82
C ASP A 96 -11.54 27.65 -12.73
N TYR A 97 -10.97 28.83 -12.50
CA TYR A 97 -9.52 29.06 -12.50
C TYR A 97 -8.97 29.25 -11.08
N SER A 98 -9.53 28.53 -10.10
CA SER A 98 -8.99 28.47 -8.74
C SER A 98 -7.50 28.09 -8.73
N ASP A 99 -6.71 28.65 -7.83
CA ASP A 99 -5.29 28.33 -7.74
C ASP A 99 -5.04 26.84 -7.47
N ILE A 100 -4.23 26.20 -8.31
CA ILE A 100 -3.77 24.82 -8.10
C ILE A 100 -2.57 24.85 -7.17
N HIS A 101 -2.79 24.54 -5.89
CA HIS A 101 -1.71 24.37 -4.93
C HIS A 101 -1.00 23.02 -5.12
N ASN A 102 0.33 23.03 -5.13
CA ASN A 102 1.18 21.84 -5.29
C ASN A 102 0.84 21.01 -6.55
N PRO A 103 1.08 21.56 -7.77
CA PRO A 103 0.73 20.89 -9.00
C PRO A 103 1.45 19.54 -9.11
N ASN A 104 0.69 18.48 -9.37
CA ASN A 104 1.23 17.14 -9.53
C ASN A 104 2.03 17.03 -10.84
N GLY A 105 3.32 16.74 -10.71
CA GLY A 105 4.27 16.64 -11.82
C GLY A 105 4.40 15.26 -12.47
N THR A 106 3.69 14.24 -11.96
CA THR A 106 3.78 12.85 -12.41
C THR A 106 3.56 12.72 -13.92
N HIS A 107 4.37 11.88 -14.56
CA HIS A 107 4.26 11.57 -15.99
C HIS A 107 3.12 10.57 -16.18
N CYS A 108 2.15 10.93 -17.02
CA CYS A 108 0.97 10.14 -17.34
C CYS A 108 0.95 9.82 -18.83
N TYR A 109 0.12 8.85 -19.23
CA TYR A 109 -0.06 8.45 -20.63
C TYR A 109 -1.53 8.54 -21.06
N GLY A 110 -1.76 8.74 -22.36
CA GLY A 110 -3.09 8.68 -22.96
C GLY A 110 -3.54 7.24 -23.23
N TYR A 111 -2.64 6.41 -23.77
CA TYR A 111 -2.84 4.96 -23.83
C TYR A 111 -1.50 4.23 -23.80
N THR A 112 -1.54 2.96 -23.43
CA THR A 112 -0.38 2.07 -23.39
C THR A 112 -0.68 0.71 -24.01
N PHE A 113 0.34 0.01 -24.48
CA PHE A 113 0.25 -1.37 -24.96
C PHE A 113 1.63 -2.05 -24.92
N ASN A 114 1.65 -3.37 -24.82
CA ASN A 114 2.86 -4.17 -24.87
C ASN A 114 3.04 -4.79 -26.26
N THR A 115 4.30 -4.98 -26.66
CA THR A 115 4.67 -5.89 -27.75
C THR A 115 5.46 -7.07 -27.21
N ASP A 116 5.38 -8.20 -27.91
CA ASP A 116 6.32 -9.30 -27.74
C ASP A 116 7.72 -8.93 -28.28
N LYS A 117 8.65 -9.87 -28.20
CA LYS A 117 10.03 -9.75 -28.72
C LYS A 117 10.15 -9.63 -30.25
N HIS A 118 9.05 -9.73 -30.98
CA HIS A 118 8.99 -9.59 -32.43
C HIS A 118 8.24 -8.31 -32.86
N GLY A 119 7.83 -7.48 -31.90
CA GLY A 119 7.08 -6.25 -32.17
C GLY A 119 5.59 -6.50 -32.44
N LYS A 120 5.07 -7.70 -32.20
CA LYS A 120 3.63 -7.97 -32.32
C LYS A 120 2.92 -7.44 -31.10
N VAL A 121 1.91 -6.59 -31.31
CA VAL A 121 1.14 -6.00 -30.21
C VAL A 121 0.31 -7.07 -29.51
N ILE A 122 0.45 -7.13 -28.19
CA ILE A 122 -0.40 -7.95 -27.32
C ILE A 122 -1.70 -7.16 -27.12
N VAL A 123 -2.72 -7.43 -27.93
CA VAL A 123 -3.96 -6.62 -27.98
C VAL A 123 -4.62 -6.49 -26.60
N ASP A 124 -4.62 -7.55 -25.81
CA ASP A 124 -5.23 -7.55 -24.46
C ASP A 124 -4.45 -6.72 -23.43
N SER A 125 -3.24 -6.25 -23.78
CA SER A 125 -2.46 -5.33 -22.95
C SER A 125 -2.73 -3.85 -23.23
N ILE A 126 -3.57 -3.54 -24.23
CA ILE A 126 -3.94 -2.16 -24.52
C ILE A 126 -4.75 -1.61 -23.34
N HIS A 127 -4.27 -0.51 -22.76
CA HIS A 127 -4.95 0.18 -21.67
C HIS A 127 -5.11 1.66 -21.98
N ILE A 128 -6.29 2.19 -21.64
CA ILE A 128 -6.69 3.58 -21.86
C ILE A 128 -7.31 4.07 -20.55
N PRO A 129 -6.74 5.09 -19.89
CA PRO A 129 -7.34 5.66 -18.69
C PRO A 129 -8.69 6.30 -18.99
N MET A 130 -9.70 6.01 -18.17
CA MET A 130 -11.08 6.46 -18.38
C MET A 130 -11.20 7.99 -18.47
N ILE A 131 -10.36 8.71 -17.72
CA ILE A 131 -10.32 10.17 -17.71
C ILE A 131 -10.10 10.76 -19.11
N MET A 132 -9.41 10.08 -20.02
CA MET A 132 -9.20 10.59 -21.38
C MET A 132 -10.49 10.64 -22.19
N SER A 133 -11.36 9.64 -22.01
CA SER A 133 -12.70 9.66 -22.59
C SER A 133 -13.58 10.67 -21.88
N ALA A 134 -13.52 10.70 -20.53
CA ALA A 134 -14.30 11.61 -19.71
C ALA A 134 -14.04 13.09 -20.06
N LEU A 135 -12.78 13.51 -20.17
CA LEU A 135 -12.42 14.89 -20.53
C LEU A 135 -13.01 15.30 -21.88
N LYS A 136 -12.95 14.39 -22.87
CA LYS A 136 -13.48 14.67 -24.21
C LYS A 136 -15.00 14.73 -24.25
N GLU A 137 -15.67 13.93 -23.44
CA GLU A 137 -17.12 13.88 -23.39
C GLU A 137 -17.69 15.03 -22.55
N ILE A 138 -17.13 15.32 -21.37
CA ILE A 138 -17.59 16.39 -20.48
C ILE A 138 -17.45 17.76 -21.15
N GLU A 139 -16.42 17.94 -22.00
CA GLU A 139 -16.27 19.14 -22.84
C GLU A 139 -17.47 19.36 -23.77
N LYS A 140 -18.15 18.29 -24.21
CA LYS A 140 -19.35 18.36 -25.06
C LYS A 140 -20.64 18.37 -24.23
N ASN A 141 -20.72 17.51 -23.23
CA ASN A 141 -21.87 17.32 -22.37
C ASN A 141 -21.43 16.98 -20.95
N LYS A 142 -21.49 17.98 -20.07
CA LYS A 142 -21.11 17.86 -18.65
C LYS A 142 -21.95 16.85 -17.86
N ASN A 143 -23.10 16.41 -18.38
CA ASN A 143 -24.01 15.45 -17.75
C ASN A 143 -23.94 14.05 -18.39
N ALA A 144 -22.93 13.77 -19.22
CA ALA A 144 -22.81 12.49 -19.88
C ALA A 144 -22.56 11.34 -18.89
N ASN A 145 -23.05 10.15 -19.24
CA ASN A 145 -22.69 8.92 -18.55
C ASN A 145 -21.27 8.51 -18.97
N ILE A 146 -20.27 8.91 -18.16
CA ILE A 146 -18.84 8.74 -18.48
C ILE A 146 -18.48 7.28 -18.72
N GLU A 147 -19.01 6.36 -17.91
CA GLU A 147 -18.67 4.93 -17.99
C GLU A 147 -19.17 4.30 -19.30
N GLU A 148 -20.44 4.55 -19.64
CA GLU A 148 -21.04 4.07 -20.89
C GLU A 148 -20.30 4.63 -22.12
N LYS A 149 -19.94 5.92 -22.08
CA LYS A 149 -19.21 6.58 -23.16
C LYS A 149 -17.78 6.07 -23.30
N PHE A 150 -17.12 5.78 -22.19
CA PHE A 150 -15.81 5.15 -22.17
C PHE A 150 -15.85 3.77 -22.80
N ASN A 151 -16.79 2.91 -22.37
CA ASN A 151 -16.92 1.56 -22.90
C ASN A 151 -17.17 1.55 -24.43
N ASP A 152 -18.08 2.40 -24.92
CA ASP A 152 -18.34 2.57 -26.36
C ASP A 152 -17.11 3.09 -27.13
N SER A 153 -16.39 4.05 -26.56
CA SER A 153 -15.17 4.63 -27.16
C SER A 153 -14.04 3.60 -27.25
N VAL A 154 -13.85 2.82 -26.18
CA VAL A 154 -12.86 1.74 -26.10
C VAL A 154 -13.17 0.64 -27.11
N GLU A 155 -14.42 0.15 -27.17
CA GLU A 155 -14.81 -0.89 -28.12
C GLU A 155 -14.53 -0.48 -29.58
N LYS A 156 -14.92 0.74 -29.97
CA LYS A 156 -14.66 1.30 -31.30
C LYS A 156 -13.17 1.46 -31.60
N PHE A 157 -12.40 1.92 -30.62
CA PHE A 157 -10.95 2.05 -30.76
C PHE A 157 -10.29 0.69 -30.95
N PHE A 158 -10.63 -0.31 -30.13
CA PHE A 158 -10.12 -1.68 -30.24
C PHE A 158 -10.43 -2.30 -31.60
N GLN A 159 -11.63 -2.06 -32.15
CA GLN A 159 -11.97 -2.54 -33.49
C GLN A 159 -11.02 -1.95 -34.55
N LYS A 160 -10.80 -0.63 -34.54
CA LYS A 160 -9.86 0.01 -35.46
C LYS A 160 -8.42 -0.46 -35.27
N VAL A 161 -7.97 -0.64 -34.02
CA VAL A 161 -6.62 -1.12 -33.74
C VAL A 161 -6.41 -2.52 -34.31
N LYS A 162 -7.37 -3.44 -34.13
CA LYS A 162 -7.30 -4.78 -34.73
C LYS A 162 -7.16 -4.73 -36.25
N GLU A 163 -7.92 -3.86 -36.91
CA GLU A 163 -7.82 -3.63 -38.37
C GLU A 163 -6.47 -3.03 -38.80
N ILE A 164 -5.92 -2.10 -38.01
CA ILE A 164 -4.63 -1.45 -38.29
C ILE A 164 -3.46 -2.45 -38.13
N LEU A 165 -3.51 -3.29 -37.09
CA LEU A 165 -2.44 -4.23 -36.78
C LEU A 165 -2.39 -5.38 -37.78
N ALA A 166 -3.56 -5.93 -38.14
CA ALA A 166 -3.71 -7.05 -39.06
C ALA A 166 -2.80 -8.26 -38.74
N ASP A 167 -2.62 -8.55 -37.44
CA ASP A 167 -1.77 -9.63 -36.89
C ASP A 167 -0.27 -9.54 -37.23
N GLU A 168 0.18 -8.40 -37.75
CA GLU A 168 1.56 -8.14 -38.13
C GLU A 168 2.26 -7.26 -37.07
N PRO A 169 3.60 -7.27 -37.01
CA PRO A 169 4.37 -6.38 -36.15
C PRO A 169 4.00 -4.90 -36.34
N ILE A 170 4.09 -4.14 -35.25
CA ILE A 170 3.92 -2.69 -35.28
C ILE A 170 5.09 -2.05 -36.04
N ASN A 171 4.78 -0.99 -36.80
CA ASN A 171 5.75 -0.15 -37.48
C ASN A 171 5.31 1.31 -37.35
N GLU A 172 6.16 2.25 -37.80
CA GLU A 172 5.89 3.67 -37.69
C GLU A 172 4.52 4.07 -38.28
N PHE A 173 4.17 3.51 -39.44
CA PHE A 173 2.92 3.82 -40.13
C PHE A 173 1.69 3.35 -39.36
N LYS A 174 1.73 2.11 -38.83
CA LYS A 174 0.65 1.57 -37.99
C LYS A 174 0.52 2.33 -36.69
N LEU A 175 1.64 2.69 -36.06
CA LEU A 175 1.65 3.46 -34.82
C LEU A 175 1.00 4.84 -35.02
N LYS A 176 1.36 5.55 -36.09
CA LYS A 176 0.71 6.83 -36.46
C LYS A 176 -0.79 6.68 -36.72
N LYS A 177 -1.23 5.56 -37.31
CA LYS A 177 -2.66 5.27 -37.51
C LYS A 177 -3.37 4.99 -36.18
N MET A 178 -2.72 4.30 -35.25
CA MET A 178 -3.26 4.06 -33.91
C MET A 178 -3.42 5.38 -33.14
N ASP A 179 -2.40 6.24 -33.14
CA ASP A 179 -2.47 7.57 -32.52
C ASP A 179 -3.62 8.39 -33.14
N LYS A 180 -3.76 8.40 -34.47
CA LYS A 180 -4.89 9.08 -35.13
C LYS A 180 -6.25 8.48 -34.75
N ALA A 181 -6.35 7.16 -34.62
CA ALA A 181 -7.59 6.51 -34.19
C ALA A 181 -7.92 6.84 -32.72
N TYR A 182 -6.90 6.97 -31.86
CA TYR A 182 -7.06 7.39 -30.48
C TYR A 182 -7.63 8.81 -30.40
N ASP A 183 -7.09 9.74 -31.18
CA ASP A 183 -7.52 11.14 -31.26
C ASP A 183 -9.00 11.31 -31.68
N GLU A 184 -9.61 10.31 -32.30
CA GLU A 184 -11.05 10.33 -32.64
C GLU A 184 -11.94 10.10 -31.42
N TYR A 185 -11.50 9.30 -30.44
CA TYR A 185 -12.34 8.84 -29.33
C TYR A 185 -11.92 9.39 -27.95
N PHE A 186 -10.67 9.80 -27.79
CA PHE A 186 -10.11 10.22 -26.50
C PHE A 186 -9.49 11.61 -26.56
N SER A 187 -9.36 12.25 -25.40
CA SER A 187 -8.67 13.54 -25.26
C SER A 187 -7.16 13.35 -25.37
N VAL A 188 -6.49 14.32 -25.98
CA VAL A 188 -5.03 14.39 -26.07
C VAL A 188 -4.58 15.63 -25.33
N LEU A 189 -3.79 15.43 -24.28
CA LEU A 189 -3.20 16.51 -23.51
C LEU A 189 -1.76 16.71 -23.96
N ASN A 190 -1.35 17.97 -24.11
CA ASN A 190 -0.02 18.33 -24.57
C ASN A 190 0.70 19.13 -23.49
N SER A 191 1.78 18.58 -22.92
CA SER A 191 2.64 19.33 -22.01
C SER A 191 3.68 20.13 -22.81
N LYS A 192 3.67 21.46 -22.64
CA LYS A 192 4.62 22.38 -23.29
C LYS A 192 5.91 22.61 -22.48
N LYS A 193 6.11 21.89 -21.37
CA LYS A 193 7.24 22.10 -20.44
C LYS A 193 8.41 21.14 -20.74
N ASP A 194 9.62 21.60 -20.45
CA ASP A 194 10.86 20.84 -20.61
C ASP A 194 10.86 19.50 -19.84
N GLY A 195 11.54 18.50 -20.42
CA GLY A 195 11.84 17.22 -19.78
C GLY A 195 10.78 16.12 -19.90
N LEU A 196 9.74 16.30 -20.72
CA LEU A 196 8.77 15.25 -21.06
C LEU A 196 8.81 14.95 -22.57
N PHE A 197 8.88 13.68 -22.91
CA PHE A 197 8.70 13.21 -24.29
C PHE A 197 7.25 12.82 -24.51
N GLY A 198 6.72 13.07 -25.70
CA GLY A 198 5.34 12.68 -26.03
C GLY A 198 5.11 11.17 -26.01
N HIS A 199 6.19 10.39 -26.10
CA HIS A 199 6.15 8.94 -26.15
C HIS A 199 7.36 8.33 -25.44
N TYR A 200 7.12 7.18 -24.80
CA TYR A 200 8.18 6.37 -24.20
C TYR A 200 8.00 4.90 -24.55
N VAL A 201 9.07 4.14 -24.41
CA VAL A 201 9.05 2.67 -24.42
C VAL A 201 9.73 2.18 -23.15
N ALA A 202 9.01 1.46 -22.30
CA ALA A 202 9.60 0.73 -21.18
C ALA A 202 9.95 -0.70 -21.59
N ILE A 203 11.06 -1.19 -21.08
CA ILE A 203 11.57 -2.53 -21.30
C ILE A 203 11.42 -3.29 -19.99
N GLU A 204 10.74 -4.43 -20.05
CA GLU A 204 10.52 -5.28 -18.89
C GLU A 204 10.95 -6.71 -19.22
N TYR A 205 11.56 -7.37 -18.23
CA TYR A 205 11.83 -8.81 -18.28
C TYR A 205 10.74 -9.53 -17.50
N VAL A 206 9.99 -10.40 -18.18
CA VAL A 206 8.90 -11.18 -17.59
C VAL A 206 9.29 -12.64 -17.60
N LYS A 207 9.24 -13.29 -16.43
CA LYS A 207 9.49 -14.72 -16.33
C LYS A 207 8.30 -15.51 -16.86
N ASP A 208 8.54 -16.71 -17.37
CA ASP A 208 7.46 -17.59 -17.85
C ASP A 208 6.45 -17.97 -16.76
N SER A 209 6.88 -17.94 -15.49
CA SER A 209 6.02 -18.15 -14.32
C SER A 209 5.11 -16.98 -14.00
N ASP A 210 5.41 -15.81 -14.53
CA ASP A 210 4.78 -14.55 -14.15
C ASP A 210 3.73 -14.19 -15.20
N LEU A 211 2.51 -13.89 -14.74
CA LEU A 211 1.52 -13.28 -15.63
C LEU A 211 1.89 -11.81 -15.83
N PRO A 212 1.73 -11.25 -17.06
CA PRO A 212 1.87 -9.82 -17.27
C PRO A 212 0.96 -9.08 -16.30
N GLN A 213 1.48 -8.09 -15.57
CA GLN A 213 0.65 -7.29 -14.69
C GLN A 213 -0.29 -6.43 -15.55
N PRO A 214 -1.61 -6.63 -15.49
CA PRO A 214 -2.54 -5.77 -16.21
C PRO A 214 -2.46 -4.34 -15.65
N GLU A 215 -2.54 -3.37 -16.56
CA GLU A 215 -2.68 -1.95 -16.18
C GLU A 215 -4.11 -1.74 -15.67
N PHE A 216 -4.24 -1.13 -14.49
CA PHE A 216 -5.53 -0.79 -13.88
C PHE A 216 -5.59 0.70 -13.59
N ASN A 217 -6.79 1.30 -13.65
CA ASN A 217 -6.96 2.70 -13.29
C ASN A 217 -6.70 2.94 -11.79
N SER A 218 -7.17 2.02 -10.94
CA SER A 218 -6.93 2.09 -9.50
C SER A 218 -7.13 0.73 -8.83
N PHE A 219 -6.30 0.43 -7.82
CA PHE A 219 -6.44 -0.80 -7.03
C PHE A 219 -7.64 -0.75 -6.07
N PHE A 220 -8.13 0.46 -5.73
CA PHE A 220 -9.19 0.67 -4.74
C PHE A 220 -10.60 0.41 -5.28
N ILE A 221 -10.79 0.37 -6.61
CA ILE A 221 -12.11 0.26 -7.26
C ILE A 221 -12.90 -0.93 -6.71
N SER A 222 -12.30 -2.12 -6.69
CA SER A 222 -12.95 -3.35 -6.23
C SER A 222 -13.33 -3.31 -4.75
N ASP A 223 -12.48 -2.69 -3.92
CA ASP A 223 -12.73 -2.52 -2.49
C ASP A 223 -13.84 -1.51 -2.23
N ILE A 224 -13.88 -0.39 -2.97
CA ILE A 224 -14.94 0.61 -2.88
C ILE A 224 -16.27 0.00 -3.35
N GLU A 225 -16.29 -0.78 -4.42
CA GLU A 225 -17.50 -1.50 -4.84
C GLU A 225 -18.01 -2.46 -3.77
N LYS A 226 -17.11 -3.20 -3.13
CA LYS A 226 -17.46 -4.11 -2.03
C LYS A 226 -18.03 -3.32 -0.85
N ALA A 227 -17.41 -2.20 -0.50
CA ALA A 227 -17.87 -1.29 0.54
C ALA A 227 -19.25 -0.69 0.21
N ARG A 228 -19.54 -0.39 -1.06
CA ARG A 228 -20.87 0.06 -1.53
C ARG A 228 -21.91 -1.05 -1.47
N LYS A 229 -21.57 -2.27 -1.85
CA LYS A 229 -22.50 -3.41 -1.84
C LYS A 229 -22.90 -3.81 -0.42
N SER A 230 -21.97 -3.72 0.54
CA SER A 230 -22.19 -4.11 1.93
C SER A 230 -21.39 -3.25 2.91
N PRO A 231 -21.79 -1.99 3.15
CA PRO A 231 -21.09 -1.10 4.07
C PRO A 231 -21.20 -1.63 5.50
N ASN A 232 -20.06 -1.67 6.21
CA ASN A 232 -20.05 -2.03 7.63
C ASN A 232 -20.32 -0.81 8.52
N GLN A 233 -20.61 -1.04 9.80
CA GLN A 233 -20.95 0.05 10.73
C GLN A 233 -19.81 1.06 10.90
N THR A 234 -18.55 0.62 10.90
CA THR A 234 -17.40 1.52 11.00
C THR A 234 -17.35 2.50 9.81
N LEU A 235 -17.58 2.04 8.59
CA LEU A 235 -17.60 2.90 7.42
C LEU A 235 -18.76 3.89 7.44
N ILE A 236 -19.94 3.44 7.89
CA ILE A 236 -21.11 4.29 8.11
C ILE A 236 -20.75 5.39 9.12
N ASP A 237 -20.25 5.00 10.31
CA ASP A 237 -19.86 5.91 11.39
C ASP A 237 -18.77 6.91 10.93
N TYR A 238 -17.85 6.49 10.04
CA TYR A 238 -16.80 7.34 9.49
C TYR A 238 -17.35 8.44 8.57
N ILE A 239 -18.28 8.09 7.68
CA ILE A 239 -18.79 9.00 6.65
C ILE A 239 -19.88 9.91 7.22
N GLU A 240 -20.80 9.36 8.02
CA GLU A 240 -21.89 10.13 8.61
C GLU A 240 -21.40 10.97 9.80
N GLY A 241 -20.36 10.52 10.48
CA GLY A 241 -19.82 11.18 11.65
C GLY A 241 -20.81 11.22 12.80
N VAL A 242 -20.69 12.24 13.64
CA VAL A 242 -21.54 12.47 14.80
C VAL A 242 -22.21 13.84 14.67
N GLU A 243 -23.52 13.86 14.93
CA GLU A 243 -24.35 15.07 14.96
C GLU A 243 -23.73 16.14 15.87
N GLU A 244 -23.76 17.39 15.44
CA GLU A 244 -23.12 18.50 16.18
C GLU A 244 -23.68 18.64 17.60
N SER A 245 -24.97 18.39 17.78
CA SER A 245 -25.65 18.39 19.09
C SER A 245 -25.16 17.31 20.06
N GLN A 246 -24.48 16.28 19.57
CA GLN A 246 -23.91 15.19 20.38
C GLN A 246 -22.41 15.43 20.67
N ARG A 247 -21.80 16.46 20.08
CA ARG A 247 -20.40 16.80 20.33
C ARG A 247 -20.27 17.40 21.73
N ILE A 248 -19.25 16.92 22.45
CA ILE A 248 -18.92 17.43 23.77
C ILE A 248 -17.55 18.08 23.69
N GLU A 249 -17.49 19.38 23.93
CA GLU A 249 -16.24 20.10 24.06
C GLU A 249 -15.60 19.76 25.41
N VAL A 250 -14.37 19.27 25.37
CA VAL A 250 -13.65 18.78 26.55
C VAL A 250 -12.71 19.84 27.11
N ASP A 251 -12.09 20.67 26.26
CA ASP A 251 -11.02 21.62 26.61
C ASP A 251 -11.39 22.60 27.74
N GLU A 252 -12.66 22.98 27.85
CA GLU A 252 -13.17 23.86 28.92
C GLU A 252 -14.07 23.13 29.92
N ASN A 253 -14.22 21.81 29.79
CA ASN A 253 -15.12 21.00 30.61
C ASN A 253 -14.35 20.18 31.65
N LYS A 254 -14.17 20.78 32.84
CA LYS A 254 -13.46 20.16 33.96
C LYS A 254 -14.02 18.79 34.36
N GLU A 255 -15.34 18.62 34.34
CA GLU A 255 -15.96 17.34 34.69
C GLU A 255 -15.55 16.23 33.70
N MET A 256 -15.52 16.56 32.40
CA MET A 256 -15.07 15.61 31.37
C MET A 256 -13.58 15.32 31.48
N PHE A 257 -12.75 16.33 31.79
CA PHE A 257 -11.33 16.12 32.09
C PHE A 257 -11.12 15.16 33.26
N ASP A 258 -11.76 15.43 34.40
CA ASP A 258 -11.63 14.61 35.60
C ASP A 258 -12.14 13.19 35.33
N LYS A 259 -13.22 13.05 34.55
CA LYS A 259 -13.75 11.76 34.11
C LYS A 259 -12.76 10.99 33.24
N PHE A 260 -12.21 11.59 32.20
CA PHE A 260 -11.31 10.89 31.26
C PHE A 260 -9.93 10.63 31.84
N LEU A 261 -9.43 11.50 32.70
CA LEU A 261 -8.13 11.35 33.36
C LEU A 261 -8.21 10.62 34.71
N HIS A 262 -9.40 10.17 35.12
CA HIS A 262 -9.56 9.40 36.34
C HIS A 262 -8.63 8.17 36.32
N PRO A 263 -7.89 7.86 37.40
CA PRO A 263 -6.94 6.75 37.42
C PRO A 263 -7.54 5.39 37.04
N SER A 264 -8.84 5.18 37.25
CA SER A 264 -9.54 3.95 36.83
C SER A 264 -9.71 3.80 35.31
N ARG A 265 -9.34 4.82 34.52
CA ARG A 265 -9.38 4.81 33.05
C ARG A 265 -7.99 4.78 32.42
N LEU A 266 -6.94 4.65 33.24
CA LEU A 266 -5.60 4.47 32.72
C LEU A 266 -5.53 3.14 31.96
N PRO A 267 -4.81 3.10 30.81
CA PRO A 267 -4.59 1.85 30.12
C PRO A 267 -3.76 0.90 30.99
N ASP A 268 -4.09 -0.39 30.92
CA ASP A 268 -3.34 -1.43 31.63
C ASP A 268 -1.92 -1.66 31.10
N GLY A 269 -1.62 -1.15 29.90
CA GLY A 269 -0.29 -1.21 29.29
C GLY A 269 0.23 0.19 28.98
N ARG A 270 1.52 0.40 29.25
CA ARG A 270 2.29 1.59 28.86
C ARG A 270 3.53 1.12 28.14
N TRP A 271 3.92 1.79 27.06
CA TRP A 271 5.18 1.49 26.41
C TRP A 271 6.34 1.74 27.40
N PRO A 272 7.39 0.90 27.43
CA PRO A 272 8.55 1.09 28.31
C PRO A 272 9.46 2.25 27.83
N SER A 273 8.86 3.42 27.57
CA SER A 273 9.54 4.67 27.25
C SER A 273 10.04 5.37 28.51
N GLN A 274 11.05 6.23 28.34
CA GLN A 274 11.53 7.13 29.40
C GLN A 274 10.39 7.93 30.03
N THR A 275 10.53 8.23 31.32
CA THR A 275 9.54 9.04 32.06
C THR A 275 9.41 10.46 31.50
N GLU A 276 10.46 10.95 30.86
CA GLU A 276 10.57 12.24 30.18
C GLU A 276 9.71 12.28 28.90
N PHE A 277 9.47 11.12 28.28
CA PHE A 277 8.56 10.97 27.13
C PHE A 277 7.13 10.60 27.55
N ARG A 278 6.75 10.85 28.82
CA ARG A 278 5.36 10.72 29.24
C ARG A 278 4.44 11.56 28.36
N LEU A 279 3.24 11.06 28.14
CA LEU A 279 2.21 11.76 27.39
C LEU A 279 1.89 13.11 28.04
N SER A 280 1.66 14.12 27.20
CA SER A 280 1.05 15.37 27.62
C SER A 280 -0.40 15.13 28.06
N LEU A 281 -1.01 16.11 28.72
CA LEU A 281 -2.37 15.99 29.27
C LEU A 281 -3.39 15.54 28.21
N MET A 282 -3.39 16.20 27.04
CA MET A 282 -4.33 15.89 25.96
C MET A 282 -4.03 14.56 25.27
N GLN A 283 -2.74 14.18 25.19
CA GLN A 283 -2.37 12.86 24.68
C GLN A 283 -2.85 11.76 25.63
N GLN A 284 -2.69 11.93 26.95
CA GLN A 284 -3.18 10.97 27.94
C GLN A 284 -4.71 10.86 27.91
N LEU A 285 -5.41 12.00 27.76
CA LEU A 285 -6.85 12.02 27.61
C LEU A 285 -7.29 11.21 26.39
N ALA A 286 -6.65 11.41 25.25
CA ALA A 286 -6.91 10.65 24.03
C ALA A 286 -6.63 9.15 24.21
N VAL A 287 -5.49 8.76 24.81
CA VAL A 287 -5.19 7.35 25.09
C VAL A 287 -6.23 6.73 26.02
N ASN A 288 -6.60 7.40 27.10
CA ASN A 288 -7.62 6.90 28.02
C ASN A 288 -8.97 6.73 27.32
N GLN A 289 -9.37 7.68 26.46
CA GLN A 289 -10.62 7.58 25.72
C GLN A 289 -10.59 6.41 24.73
N ILE A 290 -9.50 6.23 23.97
CA ILE A 290 -9.35 5.14 23.00
C ILE A 290 -9.34 3.77 23.67
N THR A 291 -8.68 3.66 24.82
CA THR A 291 -8.44 2.36 25.49
C THR A 291 -9.55 1.94 26.45
N SER A 292 -10.24 2.91 27.08
CA SER A 292 -11.39 2.62 27.96
C SER A 292 -12.75 2.73 27.25
N GLY A 293 -12.75 3.26 26.04
CA GLY A 293 -13.91 3.43 25.19
C GLY A 293 -14.40 2.15 24.52
N ASN A 294 -15.58 2.22 23.93
CA ASN A 294 -16.14 1.18 23.04
C ASN A 294 -16.40 1.74 21.64
N GLU A 295 -15.89 2.93 21.35
CA GLU A 295 -16.01 3.61 20.08
C GLU A 295 -15.23 2.83 18.99
N ARG A 296 -15.85 2.67 17.83
CA ARG A 296 -15.21 2.00 16.68
C ARG A 296 -14.15 2.87 16.02
N ILE A 297 -14.30 4.18 16.17
CA ILE A 297 -13.46 5.20 15.53
C ILE A 297 -13.03 6.18 16.61
N SER A 298 -11.76 6.52 16.58
CA SER A 298 -11.22 7.63 17.33
C SER A 298 -10.31 8.43 16.41
N SER A 299 -10.42 9.75 16.47
CA SER A 299 -9.58 10.66 15.70
C SER A 299 -8.74 11.49 16.66
N VAL A 300 -7.45 11.56 16.39
CA VAL A 300 -6.52 12.40 17.15
C VAL A 300 -5.86 13.34 16.17
N ASN A 301 -6.17 14.62 16.29
CA ASN A 301 -5.46 15.65 15.56
C ASN A 301 -4.17 16.01 16.31
N GLY A 302 -3.07 16.16 15.58
CA GLY A 302 -1.79 16.57 16.15
C GLY A 302 -0.98 17.36 15.13
N PRO A 303 -0.61 18.62 15.40
CA PRO A 303 0.37 19.35 14.59
C PRO A 303 1.70 18.59 14.43
N PRO A 304 2.56 18.97 13.46
CA PRO A 304 3.92 18.41 13.35
C PRO A 304 4.69 18.53 14.67
N GLY A 305 5.44 17.48 15.05
CA GLY A 305 6.23 17.46 16.29
C GLY A 305 5.46 17.17 17.59
N THR A 306 4.15 16.96 17.55
CA THR A 306 3.32 16.71 18.76
C THR A 306 3.31 15.26 19.25
N GLY A 307 4.34 14.46 18.95
CA GLY A 307 4.52 13.13 19.54
C GLY A 307 3.42 12.10 19.22
N LYS A 308 2.77 12.17 18.04
CA LYS A 308 1.73 11.19 17.62
C LYS A 308 2.19 9.73 17.72
N THR A 309 3.44 9.46 17.35
CA THR A 309 4.04 8.13 17.47
C THR A 309 4.13 7.67 18.92
N THR A 310 4.44 8.58 19.86
CA THR A 310 4.49 8.27 21.30
C THR A 310 3.11 7.86 21.83
N LEU A 311 2.06 8.56 21.40
CA LEU A 311 0.68 8.22 21.73
C LEU A 311 0.30 6.82 21.22
N LEU A 312 0.68 6.49 19.98
CA LEU A 312 0.42 5.16 19.40
C LEU A 312 1.13 4.03 20.15
N LYS A 313 2.38 4.25 20.60
CA LYS A 313 3.14 3.26 21.37
C LYS A 313 2.41 2.82 22.64
N ASP A 314 1.79 3.75 23.37
CA ASP A 314 1.01 3.42 24.58
C ASP A 314 -0.28 2.65 24.25
N ILE A 315 -0.95 2.97 23.13
CA ILE A 315 -2.10 2.18 22.64
C ILE A 315 -1.67 0.76 22.28
N PHE A 316 -0.55 0.59 21.56
CA PHE A 316 -0.04 -0.74 21.22
C PHE A 316 0.31 -1.55 22.47
N ALA A 317 0.98 -0.94 23.45
CA ALA A 317 1.28 -1.60 24.72
C ALA A 317 0.01 -2.06 25.44
N HIS A 318 -1.03 -1.20 25.50
CA HIS A 318 -2.33 -1.57 26.06
C HIS A 318 -2.95 -2.78 25.34
N LEU A 319 -3.03 -2.75 24.02
CA LEU A 319 -3.63 -3.84 23.23
C LEU A 319 -2.85 -5.17 23.39
N VAL A 320 -1.52 -5.12 23.50
CA VAL A 320 -0.68 -6.29 23.78
C VAL A 320 -0.96 -6.86 25.17
N VAL A 321 -1.06 -6.01 26.19
CA VAL A 321 -1.39 -6.44 27.56
C VAL A 321 -2.78 -7.06 27.62
N GLU A 322 -3.78 -6.44 27.00
CA GLU A 322 -5.15 -6.96 26.98
C GLU A 322 -5.24 -8.31 26.24
N ARG A 323 -4.51 -8.46 25.13
CA ARG A 323 -4.38 -9.76 24.44
C ARG A 323 -3.72 -10.80 25.34
N GLY A 324 -2.67 -10.42 26.07
CA GLY A 324 -1.99 -11.29 27.04
C GLY A 324 -2.92 -11.76 28.15
N LYS A 325 -3.79 -10.90 28.68
CA LYS A 325 -4.79 -11.26 29.69
C LYS A 325 -5.79 -12.30 29.17
N GLU A 326 -6.25 -12.19 27.93
CA GLU A 326 -7.12 -13.21 27.33
C GLU A 326 -6.41 -14.55 27.12
N LEU A 327 -5.14 -14.52 26.71
CA LEU A 327 -4.33 -15.74 26.58
C LEU A 327 -4.08 -16.41 27.94
N ALA A 328 -3.84 -15.63 29.00
CA ALA A 328 -3.61 -16.15 30.34
C ALA A 328 -4.85 -16.83 30.96
N LYS A 329 -6.05 -16.60 30.43
CA LYS A 329 -7.29 -17.30 30.85
C LYS A 329 -7.40 -18.71 30.28
N LEU A 330 -6.56 -19.09 29.32
CA LEU A 330 -6.64 -20.38 28.66
C LEU A 330 -6.00 -21.48 29.52
N ASN A 331 -6.70 -22.59 29.69
CA ASN A 331 -6.14 -23.78 30.33
C ASN A 331 -5.18 -24.52 29.39
N ASN A 332 -5.48 -24.50 28.08
CA ASN A 332 -4.63 -25.06 27.04
C ASN A 332 -4.43 -24.05 25.91
N PRO A 333 -3.20 -23.84 25.39
CA PRO A 333 -2.96 -22.94 24.25
C PRO A 333 -3.82 -23.25 23.01
N LYS A 334 -4.19 -24.51 22.79
CA LYS A 334 -5.08 -24.92 21.68
C LYS A 334 -6.49 -24.33 21.81
N ASP A 335 -6.91 -23.98 23.02
CA ASP A 335 -8.20 -23.35 23.28
C ASP A 335 -8.25 -21.92 22.72
N ALA A 336 -7.13 -21.33 22.30
CA ALA A 336 -7.10 -20.05 21.61
C ALA A 336 -7.75 -20.10 20.22
N PHE A 337 -7.94 -21.29 19.64
CA PHE A 337 -8.29 -21.47 18.24
C PHE A 337 -9.68 -22.09 18.03
N VAL A 338 -10.29 -21.71 16.92
CA VAL A 338 -11.54 -22.25 16.38
C VAL A 338 -11.21 -22.96 15.07
N LYS A 339 -11.61 -24.23 14.98
CA LYS A 339 -11.44 -25.04 13.78
C LYS A 339 -12.50 -24.63 12.74
N THR A 340 -12.06 -24.08 11.61
CA THR A 340 -12.91 -23.43 10.61
C THR A 340 -12.60 -23.96 9.21
N LYS A 341 -13.62 -24.14 8.37
CA LYS A 341 -13.45 -24.24 6.91
C LYS A 341 -13.72 -22.87 6.30
N ILE A 342 -12.83 -22.35 5.44
CA ILE A 342 -13.01 -21.02 4.83
C ILE A 342 -14.11 -21.11 3.77
N HIS A 343 -14.08 -22.18 2.98
CA HIS A 343 -15.14 -22.59 2.08
C HIS A 343 -15.62 -24.00 2.44
N GLU A 344 -16.91 -24.28 2.23
CA GLU A 344 -17.49 -25.59 2.54
C GLU A 344 -16.78 -26.74 1.82
N THR A 345 -16.26 -26.45 0.61
CA THR A 345 -15.49 -27.34 -0.27
C THR A 345 -14.03 -27.52 0.15
N ASP A 346 -13.53 -26.82 1.18
CA ASP A 346 -12.15 -26.98 1.59
C ASP A 346 -11.90 -28.39 2.17
N ASP A 347 -10.88 -29.06 1.65
CA ASP A 347 -10.45 -30.38 2.14
C ASP A 347 -9.76 -30.30 3.51
N LYS A 348 -9.24 -29.12 3.87
CA LYS A 348 -8.48 -28.90 5.11
C LYS A 348 -9.14 -27.82 5.96
N TYR A 349 -9.09 -28.04 7.27
CA TYR A 349 -9.48 -27.03 8.24
C TYR A 349 -8.32 -26.07 8.51
N VAL A 350 -8.67 -24.80 8.70
CA VAL A 350 -7.79 -23.79 9.29
C VAL A 350 -8.17 -23.58 10.75
N TYR A 351 -7.22 -23.08 11.55
CA TYR A 351 -7.42 -22.79 12.96
C TYR A 351 -7.32 -21.28 13.17
N LEU A 352 -8.47 -20.61 13.28
CA LEU A 352 -8.55 -19.17 13.45
C LEU A 352 -8.54 -18.82 14.94
N LEU A 353 -7.91 -17.71 15.32
CA LEU A 353 -8.00 -17.21 16.70
C LEU A 353 -9.45 -16.91 17.08
N LYS A 354 -9.85 -17.26 18.31
CA LYS A 354 -11.12 -16.84 18.90
C LYS A 354 -11.23 -15.31 18.88
N GLU A 355 -12.44 -14.80 18.69
CA GLU A 355 -12.70 -13.35 18.61
C GLU A 355 -12.21 -12.59 19.84
N SER A 356 -12.31 -13.19 21.03
CA SER A 356 -11.81 -12.60 22.28
C SER A 356 -10.32 -12.26 22.22
N ILE A 357 -9.53 -12.97 21.41
CA ILE A 357 -8.09 -12.74 21.21
C ILE A 357 -7.85 -11.95 19.91
N ALA A 358 -8.60 -12.27 18.85
CA ALA A 358 -8.40 -11.71 17.51
C ALA A 358 -8.70 -10.21 17.44
N LYS A 359 -9.60 -9.68 18.28
CA LYS A 359 -9.95 -8.25 18.35
C LYS A 359 -8.77 -7.33 18.71
N TYR A 360 -7.67 -7.88 19.25
CA TYR A 360 -6.45 -7.14 19.59
C TYR A 360 -5.37 -7.19 18.49
N LYS A 361 -5.68 -7.71 17.30
CA LYS A 361 -4.79 -7.60 16.14
C LYS A 361 -4.69 -6.15 15.71
N MET A 362 -3.51 -5.74 15.28
CA MET A 362 -3.22 -4.37 14.89
C MET A 362 -2.71 -4.33 13.46
N VAL A 363 -3.24 -3.39 12.67
CA VAL A 363 -2.73 -3.05 11.34
C VAL A 363 -2.48 -1.55 11.36
N VAL A 364 -1.24 -1.16 11.03
CA VAL A 364 -0.85 0.26 10.91
C VAL A 364 -0.73 0.57 9.43
N ALA A 365 -1.44 1.58 8.98
CA ALA A 365 -1.46 2.01 7.58
C ALA A 365 -1.27 3.53 7.47
N SER A 366 -0.69 3.97 6.36
CA SER A 366 -0.53 5.38 6.01
C SER A 366 -0.47 5.51 4.49
N SER A 367 -0.86 6.67 3.97
CA SER A 367 -0.58 7.06 2.59
C SER A 367 0.92 7.34 2.35
N ASN A 368 1.73 7.45 3.41
CA ASN A 368 3.18 7.55 3.31
C ASN A 368 3.84 6.23 3.71
N ASN A 369 4.26 5.44 2.72
CA ASN A 369 4.96 4.16 2.91
C ASN A 369 6.17 4.29 3.84
N GLY A 370 6.96 5.37 3.71
CA GLY A 370 8.13 5.60 4.55
C GLY A 370 7.76 5.80 6.02
N ALA A 371 6.63 6.44 6.31
CA ALA A 371 6.17 6.63 7.69
C ALA A 371 5.79 5.30 8.37
N VAL A 372 5.11 4.40 7.64
CA VAL A 372 4.73 3.06 8.16
C VAL A 372 5.96 2.17 8.29
N GLU A 373 6.88 2.24 7.35
CA GLU A 373 8.14 1.49 7.41
C GLU A 373 8.97 1.89 8.63
N ASN A 374 9.14 3.20 8.85
CA ASN A 374 9.91 3.71 9.99
C ASN A 374 9.29 3.29 11.33
N ILE A 375 7.98 3.52 11.54
CA ILE A 375 7.34 3.12 12.81
C ILE A 375 7.42 1.60 13.02
N SER A 376 7.25 0.80 11.96
CA SER A 376 7.30 -0.66 12.06
C SER A 376 8.70 -1.19 12.34
N LYS A 377 9.76 -0.50 11.88
CA LYS A 377 11.16 -0.85 12.18
C LYS A 377 11.61 -0.35 13.55
N ASP A 378 11.07 0.77 14.02
CA ASP A 378 11.46 1.35 15.32
C ASP A 378 10.96 0.50 16.50
N LEU A 379 9.71 0.05 16.49
CA LEU A 379 9.09 -0.67 17.62
C LEU A 379 9.93 -1.84 18.20
N PRO A 380 10.56 -2.73 17.41
CA PRO A 380 11.36 -3.84 17.92
C PRO A 380 12.79 -3.46 18.36
N LYS A 381 13.27 -2.23 18.12
CA LYS A 381 14.67 -1.85 18.41
C LYS A 381 14.98 -1.87 19.90
N ILE A 382 16.13 -2.44 20.27
CA ILE A 382 16.52 -2.55 21.68
C ILE A 382 16.65 -1.17 22.35
N GLU A 383 17.11 -0.15 21.61
CA GLU A 383 17.25 1.23 22.11
C GLU A 383 15.92 1.93 22.43
N GLU A 384 14.80 1.41 21.91
CA GLU A 384 13.48 1.91 22.26
C GLU A 384 13.06 1.57 23.68
N ILE A 385 13.63 0.52 24.27
CA ILE A 385 13.22 0.02 25.59
C ILE A 385 14.37 -0.11 26.59
N ILE A 386 15.60 -0.40 26.13
CA ILE A 386 16.80 -0.51 26.96
C ILE A 386 17.64 0.75 26.80
N ARG A 387 17.97 1.39 27.92
CA ARG A 387 18.76 2.64 27.96
C ARG A 387 19.95 2.48 28.90
N ASN A 388 20.91 3.39 28.81
CA ASN A 388 22.01 3.46 29.78
C ASN A 388 21.47 3.97 31.13
N PRO A 389 21.45 3.13 32.19
CA PRO A 389 20.89 3.51 33.48
C PRO A 389 21.57 4.72 34.11
N GLU A 390 22.87 4.92 33.89
CA GLU A 390 23.66 6.00 34.50
C GLU A 390 23.23 7.40 34.04
N LYS A 391 22.56 7.49 32.88
CA LYS A 391 22.09 8.76 32.31
C LYS A 391 20.62 9.05 32.61
N CYS A 392 19.94 8.18 33.34
CA CYS A 392 18.50 8.26 33.57
C CYS A 392 18.16 8.76 34.98
N LYS A 393 17.01 9.42 35.11
CA LYS A 393 16.51 9.91 36.40
C LYS A 393 16.23 8.79 37.41
N PHE A 394 15.94 7.58 36.93
CA PHE A 394 15.64 6.41 37.77
C PHE A 394 16.42 5.14 37.34
N PRO A 395 17.73 5.07 37.60
CA PRO A 395 18.62 3.99 37.10
C PRO A 395 18.18 2.57 37.46
N LYS A 396 17.61 2.37 38.66
CA LYS A 396 17.18 1.04 39.13
C LYS A 396 16.02 0.47 38.29
N TYR A 397 15.09 1.32 37.84
CA TYR A 397 13.99 0.85 36.98
C TYR A 397 14.51 0.50 35.59
N GLU A 398 15.43 1.30 35.03
CA GLU A 398 16.07 1.02 33.74
C GLU A 398 16.84 -0.31 33.78
N GLN A 399 17.57 -0.60 34.86
CA GLN A 399 18.25 -1.88 35.01
C GLN A 399 17.27 -3.05 35.08
N ASN A 400 16.14 -2.89 35.77
CA ASN A 400 15.10 -3.93 35.83
C ASN A 400 14.46 -4.17 34.45
N TYR A 401 14.16 -3.11 33.70
CA TYR A 401 13.66 -3.23 32.33
C TYR A 401 14.67 -3.92 31.42
N ALA A 402 15.95 -3.56 31.51
CA ALA A 402 17.01 -4.19 30.73
C ALA A 402 17.09 -5.69 31.03
N ASN A 403 17.09 -6.08 32.31
CA ASN A 403 17.12 -7.48 32.71
C ASN A 403 15.90 -8.25 32.18
N LEU A 404 14.70 -7.66 32.29
CA LEU A 404 13.47 -8.28 31.81
C LEU A 404 13.44 -8.40 30.28
N ALA A 405 13.89 -7.38 29.57
CA ALA A 405 14.01 -7.40 28.11
C ALA A 405 15.01 -8.46 27.63
N HIS A 406 16.09 -8.68 28.39
CA HIS A 406 17.02 -9.78 28.11
C HIS A 406 16.42 -11.16 28.40
N GLU A 407 15.62 -11.31 29.45
CA GLU A 407 14.93 -12.55 29.78
C GLU A 407 13.85 -12.89 28.75
N LEU A 408 13.15 -11.88 28.24
CA LEU A 408 12.06 -11.99 27.27
C LEU A 408 12.51 -11.72 25.82
N LYS A 409 13.80 -11.93 25.51
CA LYS A 409 14.37 -11.73 24.15
C LYS A 409 13.89 -12.83 23.18
N ASP A 410 12.59 -13.04 23.10
CA ASP A 410 11.96 -14.05 22.26
C ASP A 410 12.02 -13.61 20.80
N PHE A 411 12.56 -14.49 19.96
CA PHE A 411 12.63 -14.30 18.49
C PHE A 411 13.31 -13.00 18.04
N ALA A 412 14.15 -12.40 18.89
CA ALA A 412 14.82 -11.16 18.55
C ALA A 412 15.80 -11.31 17.38
N GLU A 413 16.41 -12.49 17.18
CA GLU A 413 17.23 -12.77 15.98
C GLU A 413 16.43 -12.56 14.69
N ILE A 414 15.16 -13.00 14.66
CA ILE A 414 14.25 -12.77 13.52
C ILE A 414 13.96 -11.28 13.35
N ALA A 415 13.77 -10.55 14.44
CA ALA A 415 13.54 -9.11 14.38
C ALA A 415 14.80 -8.35 13.89
N GLU A 416 15.99 -8.73 14.37
CA GLU A 416 17.30 -8.19 13.97
C GLU A 416 17.52 -8.37 12.46
N ASP A 417 17.23 -9.57 11.95
CA ASP A 417 17.26 -9.88 10.51
C ASP A 417 16.31 -8.99 9.69
N LEU A 418 15.11 -8.71 10.21
CA LEU A 418 14.09 -7.94 9.50
C LEU A 418 14.38 -6.43 9.49
N ILE A 419 14.97 -5.90 10.56
CA ILE A 419 15.22 -4.45 10.70
C ILE A 419 16.67 -4.04 10.42
N GLY A 420 17.62 -4.99 10.45
CA GLY A 420 19.05 -4.74 10.27
C GLY A 420 19.75 -4.09 11.47
N GLU A 421 19.12 -4.10 12.64
CA GLU A 421 19.58 -3.46 13.88
C GLU A 421 19.28 -4.35 15.10
N SER A 422 19.94 -4.13 16.23
CA SER A 422 19.69 -4.88 17.46
C SER A 422 18.25 -4.73 17.95
N ALA A 423 17.59 -5.87 18.20
CA ALA A 423 16.19 -5.91 18.61
C ALA A 423 16.01 -6.53 20.01
N TRP A 424 14.95 -6.12 20.70
CA TRP A 424 14.54 -6.75 21.96
C TRP A 424 13.57 -7.91 21.75
N GLY A 425 12.90 -7.99 20.60
CA GLY A 425 11.96 -9.07 20.28
C GLY A 425 11.18 -8.80 19.02
N LEU A 426 10.47 -9.82 18.52
CA LEU A 426 9.60 -9.69 17.36
C LEU A 426 8.27 -9.00 17.73
N PHE A 427 8.20 -7.68 17.53
CA PHE A 427 6.99 -6.88 17.80
C PHE A 427 6.17 -6.56 16.54
N SER A 428 6.84 -6.22 15.44
CA SER A 428 6.23 -5.77 14.19
C SER A 428 7.03 -6.24 12.96
N GLY A 429 6.36 -6.24 11.81
CA GLY A 429 6.99 -6.51 10.51
C GLY A 429 6.50 -5.49 9.49
N VAL A 430 7.39 -5.08 8.57
CA VAL A 430 7.05 -4.14 7.51
C VAL A 430 6.30 -4.88 6.41
N PHE A 431 5.03 -4.55 6.22
CA PHE A 431 4.24 -5.03 5.07
C PHE A 431 4.06 -3.90 4.03
N GLY A 432 3.22 -4.12 3.03
CA GLY A 432 2.95 -3.15 1.96
C GLY A 432 3.48 -3.64 0.61
N LYS A 433 4.64 -3.14 0.18
CA LYS A 433 5.25 -3.57 -1.09
C LYS A 433 5.55 -5.07 -1.06
N SER A 434 5.39 -5.74 -2.21
CA SER A 434 5.59 -7.19 -2.34
C SER A 434 6.97 -7.65 -1.86
N THR A 435 8.01 -6.84 -2.07
CA THR A 435 9.37 -7.09 -1.56
C THR A 435 9.40 -7.21 -0.04
N ASN A 436 8.75 -6.27 0.67
CA ASN A 436 8.69 -6.25 2.14
C ASN A 436 7.87 -7.43 2.66
N ILE A 437 6.72 -7.70 2.04
CA ILE A 437 5.89 -8.87 2.38
C ILE A 437 6.69 -10.16 2.21
N ASN A 438 7.34 -10.34 1.07
CA ASN A 438 8.15 -11.52 0.78
C ASN A 438 9.33 -11.66 1.75
N GLN A 439 9.98 -10.55 2.11
CA GLN A 439 11.04 -10.56 3.11
C GLN A 439 10.49 -11.04 4.46
N VAL A 440 9.43 -10.43 4.98
CA VAL A 440 8.80 -10.87 6.24
C VAL A 440 8.42 -12.35 6.18
N LEU A 441 7.71 -12.77 5.13
CA LEU A 441 7.29 -14.17 4.97
C LEU A 441 8.48 -15.12 4.88
N SER A 442 9.57 -14.75 4.22
CA SER A 442 10.77 -15.57 4.14
C SER A 442 11.35 -15.82 5.53
N HIS A 443 11.50 -14.80 6.40
CA HIS A 443 12.00 -15.01 7.75
C HIS A 443 11.01 -15.78 8.65
N MET A 444 9.70 -15.62 8.44
CA MET A 444 8.68 -16.36 9.19
C MET A 444 8.60 -17.85 8.80
N LEU A 445 8.72 -18.14 7.50
CA LEU A 445 8.44 -19.45 6.91
C LEU A 445 9.68 -20.21 6.43
N LYS A 446 10.89 -19.63 6.58
CA LYS A 446 12.18 -20.24 6.21
C LYS A 446 12.26 -21.69 6.70
N GLN A 447 12.52 -22.62 5.77
CA GLN A 447 12.78 -24.03 6.04
C GLN A 447 14.14 -24.44 5.46
N ASP A 448 15.22 -23.76 5.85
CA ASP A 448 16.57 -24.15 5.44
C ASP A 448 17.30 -24.98 6.51
N ALA A 449 18.30 -25.73 6.05
CA ALA A 449 19.13 -26.59 6.89
C ALA A 449 20.06 -25.80 7.83
N ASN A 450 20.50 -24.60 7.40
CA ASN A 450 21.53 -23.80 8.08
C ASN A 450 20.99 -22.59 8.85
N ASP A 451 19.76 -22.14 8.58
CA ASP A 451 19.12 -21.01 9.25
C ASP A 451 17.76 -21.45 9.84
N ILE A 452 17.48 -21.07 11.09
CA ILE A 452 16.27 -21.50 11.79
C ILE A 452 15.20 -20.41 11.62
N GLY A 453 14.29 -20.58 10.66
CA GLY A 453 13.11 -19.71 10.52
C GLY A 453 12.20 -19.77 11.75
N PHE A 454 11.34 -18.75 11.93
CA PHE A 454 10.46 -18.60 13.10
C PHE A 454 9.64 -19.87 13.42
N ALA A 455 9.09 -20.55 12.40
CA ALA A 455 8.35 -21.79 12.59
C ALA A 455 9.20 -22.92 13.22
N LYS A 456 10.49 -23.01 12.88
CA LYS A 456 11.42 -24.00 13.43
C LYS A 456 11.90 -23.58 14.83
N LEU A 457 12.07 -22.28 15.08
CA LEU A 457 12.30 -21.75 16.43
C LEU A 457 11.15 -22.13 17.37
N LEU A 458 9.90 -21.91 16.95
CA LEU A 458 8.71 -22.31 17.71
C LEU A 458 8.66 -23.81 17.99
N GLN A 459 9.00 -24.65 17.01
CA GLN A 459 9.07 -26.11 17.22
C GLN A 459 10.15 -26.48 18.24
N ASN A 460 11.33 -25.86 18.15
CA ASN A 460 12.43 -26.09 19.08
C ASN A 460 12.05 -25.66 20.51
N GLU A 461 11.40 -24.51 20.67
CA GLU A 461 10.90 -24.05 21.96
C GLU A 461 9.84 -24.99 22.53
N ASN A 462 8.86 -25.39 21.74
CA ASN A 462 7.84 -26.35 22.18
C ASN A 462 8.46 -27.68 22.62
N ASN A 463 9.46 -28.18 21.89
CA ASN A 463 10.21 -29.38 22.25
C ASN A 463 11.00 -29.18 23.56
N ARG A 464 11.61 -28.00 23.76
CA ARG A 464 12.34 -27.65 24.98
C ARG A 464 11.41 -27.60 26.18
N MET A 465 10.26 -26.92 26.07
CA MET A 465 9.27 -26.85 27.15
C MET A 465 8.68 -28.23 27.48
N SER A 466 8.47 -29.08 26.47
CA SER A 466 7.97 -30.45 26.68
C SER A 466 8.97 -31.32 27.46
N ARG A 467 10.28 -31.14 27.24
CA ARG A 467 11.34 -31.86 27.97
C ARG A 467 11.59 -31.39 29.40
N VAL A 468 11.11 -30.20 29.77
CA VAL A 468 11.23 -29.66 31.14
C VAL A 468 10.08 -30.12 32.05
N ASN A 469 8.98 -30.59 31.44
CA ASN A 469 7.79 -31.10 32.13
C ASN A 469 7.75 -32.64 32.26
N GLU A 470 8.79 -33.33 31.78
CA GLU A 470 9.11 -34.73 32.09
C GLU A 470 10.16 -34.79 33.20
#